data_AF-A0A2E0PEZ7-F1
#
_entry.id   AF-A0A2E0PEZ7-F1
#
_cell.length_a   1.000
_cell.length_b   1.000
_cell.length_c   1.000
_cell.angle_alpha   90.00
_cell.angle_beta   90.00
_cell.angle_gamma   90.00
#
_symmetry.space_group_name_H-M   'P 1'
#
loop_
_entity.id
_entity.type
_entity.pdbx_description
1 polymer ?
#
loop_
_entity_poly.entity_id
_entity_poly.type
_entity_poly.pdbx_seq_one_letter_code
_entity_poly.pdbx_strand_id
1 'polypeptide(L)'
;ESVDWAEKTVEFSISCGATVSCIIPTRTGNGATYSLAISGQFHEPNLDQLEDVMDRSIGKPEHRVFADLWDLERFSSCKYCFSNRKSRLLEQNLSQVISDRVTCSYCH
;
A
#
# COMPACT_ATOMS: atom_id res chain seq x y z
N GLU A 1 -9.28 -0.63 -9.90
CA GLU A 1 -8.21 -0.51 -10.92
C GLU A 1 -6.81 -0.43 -10.31
N SER A 2 -6.44 0.62 -9.57
CA SER A 2 -5.06 0.76 -9.02
C SER A 2 -4.61 -0.44 -8.17
N VAL A 3 -5.47 -0.90 -7.26
CA VAL A 3 -5.22 -2.09 -6.42
C VAL A 3 -5.06 -3.35 -7.27
N ASP A 4 -5.96 -3.57 -8.21
CA ASP A 4 -5.99 -4.78 -9.05
C ASP A 4 -4.74 -4.87 -9.96
N TRP A 5 -4.28 -3.73 -10.49
CA TRP A 5 -3.04 -3.69 -11.26
C TRP A 5 -1.79 -3.84 -10.39
N ALA A 6 -1.78 -3.29 -9.18
CA ALA A 6 -0.68 -3.48 -8.25
C ALA A 6 -0.53 -4.95 -7.85
N GLU A 7 -1.64 -5.62 -7.53
CA GLU A 7 -1.69 -7.06 -7.27
C GLU A 7 -1.14 -7.87 -8.46
N LYS A 8 -1.65 -7.63 -9.68
CA LYS A 8 -1.15 -8.28 -10.90
C LYS A 8 0.35 -8.05 -11.13
N THR A 9 0.86 -6.88 -10.74
CA THR A 9 2.28 -6.55 -10.87
C THR A 9 3.12 -7.36 -9.89
N VAL A 10 2.63 -7.58 -8.66
CA VAL A 10 3.28 -8.47 -7.70
C VAL A 10 3.27 -9.90 -8.23
N GLU A 11 2.14 -10.40 -8.72
CA GLU A 11 2.06 -11.73 -9.34
C GLU A 11 3.02 -11.89 -10.51
N PHE A 12 3.12 -10.87 -11.37
CA PHE A 12 4.08 -10.86 -12.45
C PHE A 12 5.52 -10.92 -11.92
N SER A 13 5.87 -10.13 -10.90
CA SER A 13 7.21 -10.18 -10.29
C SER A 13 7.57 -11.58 -9.77
N ILE A 14 6.59 -12.28 -9.16
CA ILE A 14 6.75 -13.66 -8.69
C ILE A 14 7.01 -14.58 -9.88
N SER A 15 6.24 -14.44 -10.97
CA SER A 15 6.44 -15.23 -12.19
C SER A 15 7.82 -15.01 -12.84
N CYS A 16 8.42 -13.83 -12.64
CA CYS A 16 9.78 -13.51 -13.07
C CYS A 16 10.86 -14.04 -12.11
N GLY A 17 10.50 -14.69 -11.01
CA GLY A 17 11.44 -15.23 -10.02
C GLY A 17 11.95 -14.21 -9.01
N ALA A 18 11.29 -13.05 -8.87
CA ALA A 18 11.59 -12.15 -7.77
C ALA A 18 11.26 -12.85 -6.43
N THR A 19 12.08 -12.61 -5.41
CA THR A 19 11.87 -13.16 -4.06
C THR A 19 11.33 -12.12 -3.07
N VAL A 20 11.27 -10.86 -3.50
CA VAL A 20 10.82 -9.72 -2.71
C VAL A 20 10.16 -8.68 -3.62
N SER A 21 9.05 -8.11 -3.17
CA SER A 21 8.42 -6.90 -3.73
C SER A 21 8.18 -5.87 -2.64
N CYS A 22 8.29 -4.58 -2.98
CA CYS A 22 7.92 -3.47 -2.11
C CYS A 22 6.83 -2.63 -2.78
N ILE A 23 5.68 -2.51 -2.13
CA ILE A 23 4.56 -1.68 -2.56
C ILE A 23 4.82 -0.26 -2.09
N ILE A 24 5.04 0.63 -3.04
CA ILE A 24 5.35 2.04 -2.78
C ILE A 24 4.18 2.89 -3.29
N PRO A 25 3.35 3.45 -2.39
CA PRO A 25 2.35 4.44 -2.76
C PRO A 25 2.97 5.59 -3.56
N THR A 26 2.45 5.83 -4.76
CA THR A 26 2.96 6.91 -5.62
C THR A 26 2.59 8.27 -5.02
N ARG A 27 3.57 9.16 -4.92
CA ARG A 27 3.41 10.50 -4.35
C ARG A 27 3.39 11.54 -5.46
N THR A 28 2.54 12.54 -5.35
CA THR A 28 2.76 13.80 -6.05
C THR A 28 4.04 14.43 -5.50
N GLY A 29 4.85 14.97 -6.39
CA GLY A 29 6.12 15.59 -6.05
C GLY A 29 6.39 16.76 -6.98
N ASN A 30 7.66 16.96 -7.33
CA ASN A 30 8.03 17.85 -8.41
C ASN A 30 8.00 17.11 -9.77
N GLY A 31 7.88 17.86 -10.86
CA GLY A 31 7.97 17.30 -12.22
C GLY A 31 6.65 16.75 -12.76
N ALA A 32 6.70 15.61 -13.45
CA ALA A 32 5.59 15.12 -14.28
C ALA A 32 4.32 14.76 -13.47
N THR A 33 4.47 14.16 -12.28
CA THR A 33 3.30 13.80 -11.44
C THR A 33 2.56 15.02 -10.93
N TYR A 34 3.25 16.14 -10.73
CA TYR A 34 2.62 17.44 -10.40
C TYR A 34 1.74 17.95 -11.55
N SER A 35 2.29 17.95 -12.78
CA SER A 35 1.55 18.38 -13.96
C SER A 35 0.30 17.51 -14.21
N LEU A 36 0.42 16.20 -13.97
CA LEU A 36 -0.71 15.26 -14.06
C LEU A 36 -1.75 15.46 -12.94
N ALA A 37 -1.31 15.80 -11.73
CA ALA A 37 -2.22 16.11 -10.63
C ALA A 37 -3.02 17.39 -10.92
N ILE A 38 -2.36 18.45 -11.42
CA ILE A 38 -3.04 19.70 -11.81
C ILE A 38 -4.08 19.46 -12.90
N SER A 39 -3.79 18.58 -13.87
CA SER A 39 -4.73 18.26 -14.94
C SER A 39 -5.81 17.24 -14.53
N GLY A 40 -5.83 16.81 -13.27
CA GLY A 40 -6.77 15.80 -12.75
C GLY A 40 -6.54 14.38 -13.27
N GLN A 41 -5.41 14.14 -13.94
CA GLN A 41 -5.03 12.85 -14.53
C GLN A 41 -4.30 11.94 -13.54
N PHE A 42 -3.92 12.46 -12.37
CA PHE A 42 -3.27 11.70 -11.32
C PHE A 42 -3.81 12.09 -9.95
N HIS A 43 -4.05 11.09 -9.12
CA HIS A 43 -4.36 11.24 -7.71
C HIS A 43 -3.49 10.26 -6.93
N GLU A 44 -3.02 10.67 -5.76
CA GLU A 44 -2.31 9.76 -4.87
C GLU A 44 -3.24 8.65 -4.41
N PRO A 45 -2.72 7.43 -4.19
CA PRO A 45 -3.51 6.40 -3.57
C PRO A 45 -3.85 6.77 -2.12
N ASN A 46 -4.92 6.20 -1.59
CA ASN A 46 -5.23 6.29 -0.17
C ASN A 46 -4.67 5.09 0.61
N LEU A 47 -4.70 5.18 1.94
CA LEU A 47 -4.21 4.11 2.81
C LEU A 47 -4.97 2.79 2.66
N ASP A 48 -6.28 2.85 2.34
CA ASP A 48 -7.09 1.64 2.11
C ASP A 48 -6.56 0.86 0.90
N GLN A 49 -6.23 1.56 -0.18
CA GLN A 49 -5.67 0.95 -1.39
C GLN A 49 -4.32 0.26 -1.12
N LEU A 50 -3.43 0.85 -0.32
CA LEU A 50 -2.17 0.20 0.05
C LEU A 50 -2.42 -1.08 0.86
N GLU A 51 -3.25 -0.98 1.90
CA GLU A 51 -3.56 -2.13 2.73
C GLU A 51 -4.30 -3.23 1.93
N ASP A 52 -5.13 -2.87 0.95
CA ASP A 52 -5.80 -3.83 0.05
C ASP A 52 -4.79 -4.60 -0.79
N VAL A 53 -3.80 -3.91 -1.36
CA VAL A 53 -2.73 -4.58 -2.11
C VAL A 53 -1.95 -5.51 -1.18
N MET A 54 -1.62 -5.06 0.02
CA MET A 54 -0.88 -5.87 1.00
C MET A 54 -1.64 -7.15 1.38
N ASP A 55 -2.93 -7.03 1.70
CA ASP A 55 -3.76 -8.16 2.12
C ASP A 55 -3.93 -9.21 1.01
N ARG A 56 -3.94 -8.77 -0.26
CA ARG A 56 -4.02 -9.67 -1.42
C ARG A 56 -2.68 -10.31 -1.79
N SER A 57 -1.56 -9.66 -1.44
CA SER A 57 -0.24 -9.99 -1.99
C SER A 57 0.67 -10.73 -1.02
N ILE A 58 0.50 -10.55 0.29
CA ILE A 58 1.35 -11.16 1.32
C ILE A 58 0.96 -12.62 1.60
N GLY A 59 1.85 -13.39 2.23
CA GLY A 59 1.57 -14.76 2.68
C GLY A 59 1.98 -15.87 1.71
N LYS A 60 2.68 -15.54 0.62
CA LYS A 60 3.28 -16.53 -0.29
C LYS A 60 4.64 -17.01 0.28
N PRO A 61 4.85 -18.31 0.56
CA PRO A 61 6.08 -18.80 1.20
C PRO A 61 7.37 -18.43 0.47
N GLU A 62 7.32 -18.40 -0.86
CA GLU A 62 8.47 -18.14 -1.74
C GLU A 62 8.69 -16.65 -2.09
N HIS A 63 7.82 -15.75 -1.65
CA HIS A 63 7.90 -14.33 -2.01
C HIS A 63 7.44 -13.39 -0.89
N ARG A 64 8.31 -12.47 -0.51
CA ARG A 64 8.02 -11.49 0.54
C ARG A 64 7.48 -10.20 -0.04
N VAL A 65 6.47 -9.63 0.59
CA VAL A 65 5.88 -8.36 0.18
C VAL A 65 5.98 -7.39 1.35
N PHE A 66 6.47 -6.18 1.05
CA PHE A 66 6.59 -5.09 2.02
C PHE A 66 5.75 -3.91 1.58
N ALA A 67 5.18 -3.19 2.54
CA ALA A 67 4.65 -1.84 2.35
C ALA A 67 5.72 -0.81 2.71
N ASP A 68 5.86 0.22 1.88
CA ASP A 68 6.61 1.42 2.24
C ASP A 68 5.84 2.24 3.29
N LEU A 69 6.42 2.39 4.49
CA LEU A 69 5.80 3.08 5.63
C LEU A 69 6.33 4.51 5.83
N TRP A 70 7.18 4.98 4.92
CA TRP A 70 7.72 6.33 4.95
C TRP A 70 6.61 7.36 4.67
N ASP A 71 6.46 8.36 5.56
CA ASP A 71 5.46 9.43 5.41
C ASP A 71 4.03 8.91 5.14
N LEU A 72 3.68 7.77 5.74
CA LEU A 72 2.43 7.05 5.46
C LEU A 72 1.19 7.86 5.85
N GLU A 73 1.33 8.78 6.81
CA GLU A 73 0.27 9.69 7.27
C GLU A 73 -0.36 10.49 6.12
N ARG A 74 0.43 10.79 5.08
CA ARG A 74 0.00 11.50 3.87
C ARG A 74 -1.20 10.84 3.18
N PHE A 75 -1.28 9.51 3.24
CA PHE A 75 -2.32 8.74 2.58
C PHE A 75 -3.51 8.44 3.49
N SER A 76 -3.46 8.84 4.76
CA SER A 76 -4.53 8.61 5.73
C SER A 76 -5.49 9.79 5.80
N SER A 77 -6.80 9.51 5.74
CA SER A 77 -7.85 10.49 6.00
C SER A 77 -8.26 10.58 7.49
N CYS A 78 -7.82 9.63 8.32
CA CYS A 78 -8.27 9.53 9.71
C CYS A 78 -7.07 9.47 10.68
N LYS A 79 -6.91 10.51 11.50
CA LYS A 79 -5.88 10.58 12.54
C LYS A 79 -6.10 9.61 13.71
N TYR A 80 -7.34 9.17 13.94
CA TYR A 80 -7.69 8.32 15.09
C TYR A 80 -7.25 6.87 14.92
N CYS A 81 -7.28 6.34 13.69
CA CYS A 81 -6.86 4.97 13.41
C CYS A 81 -5.49 4.88 12.72
N PHE A 82 -4.91 6.00 12.27
CA PHE A 82 -3.66 5.99 11.51
C PHE A 82 -2.54 5.22 12.22
N SER A 83 -2.30 5.48 13.51
CA SER A 83 -1.25 4.81 14.27
C SER A 83 -1.44 3.29 14.28
N ASN A 84 -2.66 2.82 14.54
CA ASN A 84 -2.98 1.39 14.56
C ASN A 84 -2.82 0.75 13.18
N ARG A 85 -3.24 1.44 12.12
CA ARG A 85 -3.09 0.99 10.73
C ARG A 85 -1.62 0.90 10.31
N LYS A 86 -0.80 1.90 10.66
CA LYS A 86 0.65 1.88 10.46
C LYS A 86 1.31 0.72 11.22
N SER A 87 0.95 0.52 12.49
CA SER A 87 1.44 -0.62 13.28
C SER A 87 1.06 -1.97 12.68
N ARG A 88 -0.16 -2.09 12.16
CA ARG A 88 -0.61 -3.30 11.45
C ARG A 88 0.26 -3.59 10.23
N LEU A 89 0.50 -2.60 9.37
CA LEU A 89 1.37 -2.75 8.19
C LEU A 89 2.82 -3.07 8.57
N LEU A 90 3.33 -2.49 9.67
CA LEU A 90 4.65 -2.84 10.21
C LEU A 90 4.71 -4.30 10.65
N GLU A 91 3.71 -4.79 11.37
CA GLU A 91 3.62 -6.20 11.76
C GLU A 91 3.51 -7.12 10.54
N GLN A 92 2.75 -6.74 9.51
CA GLN A 92 2.70 -7.49 8.25
C GLN A 92 4.09 -7.54 7.57
N ASN A 93 4.81 -6.41 7.52
CA ASN A 93 6.17 -6.38 7.01
C ASN A 93 7.11 -7.33 7.76
N LEU A 94 7.03 -7.37 9.10
CA LEU A 94 7.89 -8.20 9.94
C LEU A 94 7.54 -9.69 9.89
N SER A 95 6.24 -10.01 9.95
CA SER A 95 5.74 -11.38 10.07
C SER A 95 5.51 -12.07 8.72
N GLN A 96 5.28 -11.29 7.66
CA GLN A 96 4.80 -11.78 6.35
C GLN A 96 3.46 -12.53 6.44
N VAL A 97 2.64 -12.19 7.43
CA VAL A 97 1.34 -12.80 7.70
C VAL A 97 0.24 -11.74 7.62
N ILE A 98 -0.90 -12.09 7.02
CA ILE A 98 -2.09 -11.23 6.98
C ILE A 98 -2.65 -11.09 8.40
N SER A 99 -2.99 -9.87 8.81
CA SER A 99 -3.61 -9.56 10.09
C SER A 99 -4.96 -8.88 9.91
N ASP A 100 -5.81 -8.87 10.93
CA ASP A 100 -7.14 -8.25 10.83
C ASP A 100 -7.06 -6.74 10.55
N ARG A 101 -8.01 -6.23 9.77
CA ARG A 101 -8.11 -4.80 9.48
C ARG A 101 -8.50 -4.01 10.72
N VAL A 102 -7.95 -2.81 10.84
CA VAL A 102 -8.31 -1.87 11.91
C VAL A 102 -9.68 -1.27 11.61
N THR A 103 -10.66 -1.55 12.47
CA THR A 103 -11.97 -0.89 12.44
C THR A 103 -11.92 0.42 13.23
N CYS A 104 -12.53 1.48 12.71
CA CYS A 104 -12.53 2.80 13.34
C CYS A 104 -13.94 3.40 13.35
N SER A 105 -14.40 3.86 14.51
CA SER A 105 -15.71 4.52 14.65
C SER A 105 -15.78 5.91 14.02
N TYR A 106 -14.65 6.49 13.62
CA TYR A 106 -14.55 7.82 13.00
C TYR A 106 -14.36 7.78 11.48
N CYS A 107 -14.21 6.59 10.90
CA CYS A 107 -14.21 6.41 9.45
C CYS A 107 -15.65 6.21 8.97
N HIS A 108 -16.05 6.95 7.95
CA HIS A 108 -17.38 6.92 7.33
C HIS A 108 -17.24 6.80 5.81
#